data_AF-A0A843BE73-F1
#
_entry.id   AF-A0A843BE73-F1
#
_cell.length_a   1.000
_cell.length_b   1.000
_cell.length_c   1.000
_cell.angle_alpha   90.00
_cell.angle_beta   90.00
_cell.angle_gamma   90.00
#
_symmetry.space_group_name_H-M   'P 1'
#
loop_
_entity.id
_entity.type
_entity.pdbx_description
1 polymer ?
#
loop_
_entity_poly.entity_id
_entity_poly.type
_entity_poly.pdbx_seq_one_letter_code
_entity_poly.pdbx_strand_id
1 'polypeptide(L)'
;MAPEALEPAKDDTAEPEEAKPEPPKPKTYTPEEIAAISARVEQYADSTPPYNPQHVLSPEYGGTSNYEEGIRQVRQETQERLKALEADPQASQQQIHQAVEDLKTLDHLYENYNIGMNVFRTAHGGRSKLRK
;
A
#
# COMPACT_ATOMS: atom_id res chain seq x y z
N MET A 1 70.44 -43.26 -11.27
CA MET A 1 69.58 -42.12 -11.64
C MET A 1 68.14 -42.62 -11.67
N ALA A 2 67.35 -42.22 -10.68
CA ALA A 2 65.89 -42.29 -10.69
C ALA A 2 65.39 -40.89 -10.29
N PRO A 3 64.34 -40.34 -10.93
CA PRO A 3 64.03 -38.92 -10.86
C PRO A 3 63.23 -38.51 -9.62
N GLU A 4 63.50 -37.27 -9.25
CA GLU A 4 62.88 -36.38 -8.27
C GLU A 4 61.35 -36.35 -8.40
N ALA A 5 60.64 -36.76 -7.35
CA ALA A 5 59.19 -36.62 -7.24
C ALA A 5 58.87 -35.33 -6.46
N LEU A 6 58.24 -34.40 -7.17
CA LEU A 6 57.70 -33.14 -6.69
C LEU A 6 56.61 -33.42 -5.63
N GLU A 7 56.81 -33.01 -4.36
CA GLU A 7 55.72 -32.97 -3.37
C GLU A 7 54.85 -31.73 -3.61
N PRO A 8 53.50 -31.86 -3.61
CA PRO A 8 52.60 -30.75 -3.83
C PRO A 8 52.42 -29.91 -2.56
N ALA A 9 52.30 -28.60 -2.77
CA ALA A 9 52.00 -27.60 -1.75
C ALA A 9 50.75 -27.95 -0.94
N LYS A 10 50.84 -27.78 0.38
CA LYS A 10 49.70 -27.79 1.28
C LYS A 10 48.99 -26.44 1.15
N ASP A 11 47.84 -26.43 0.49
CA ASP A 11 46.90 -25.31 0.58
C ASP A 11 46.22 -25.36 1.95
N ASP A 12 46.79 -24.59 2.89
CA ASP A 12 46.10 -24.18 4.10
C ASP A 12 45.10 -23.08 3.73
N THR A 13 43.83 -23.44 3.51
CA THR A 13 42.70 -22.51 3.66
C THR A 13 41.40 -23.31 3.81
N ALA A 14 41.19 -23.87 5.00
CA ALA A 14 39.86 -24.21 5.46
C ALA A 14 39.33 -22.99 6.24
N GLU A 15 38.49 -22.19 5.59
CA GLU A 15 37.69 -21.16 6.27
C GLU A 15 36.82 -21.84 7.34
N PRO A 16 36.68 -21.27 8.55
CA PRO A 16 35.85 -21.87 9.58
C PRO A 16 34.39 -21.77 9.16
N GLU A 17 33.72 -22.92 9.07
CA GLU A 17 32.29 -23.00 8.81
C GLU A 17 31.54 -22.34 9.98
N GLU A 18 31.04 -21.13 9.76
CA GLU A 18 30.31 -20.34 10.74
C GLU A 18 29.02 -21.07 11.12
N ALA A 19 28.94 -21.58 12.35
CA ALA A 19 27.79 -22.33 12.84
C ALA A 19 26.53 -21.45 12.79
N LYS A 20 25.61 -21.78 11.88
CA LYS A 20 24.28 -21.15 11.83
C LYS A 20 23.61 -21.27 13.20
N PRO A 21 23.10 -20.18 13.80
CA PRO A 21 22.44 -20.25 15.09
C PRO A 21 21.19 -21.14 14.97
N GLU A 22 21.11 -22.16 15.82
CA GLU A 22 19.93 -23.03 15.91
C GLU A 22 18.70 -22.17 16.23
N PRO A 23 17.54 -22.45 15.60
CA PRO A 23 16.31 -21.71 15.87
C PRO A 23 15.97 -21.82 17.37
N PRO A 24 15.46 -20.75 18.00
CA PRO A 24 15.16 -20.76 19.43
C PRO A 24 14.13 -21.85 19.71
N LYS A 25 14.43 -22.72 20.67
CA LYS A 25 13.52 -23.77 21.12
C LYS A 25 12.23 -23.12 21.63
N PRO A 26 11.04 -23.66 21.28
CA PRO A 26 9.77 -23.10 21.72
C PRO A 26 9.71 -23.09 23.25
N LYS A 27 9.20 -22.01 23.83
CA LYS A 27 9.02 -21.90 25.28
C LYS A 27 8.04 -22.99 25.74
N THR A 28 8.49 -23.84 26.65
CA THR A 28 7.62 -24.78 27.37
C THR A 28 6.98 -24.05 28.53
N TYR A 29 5.65 -23.94 28.50
CA TYR A 29 4.89 -23.30 29.57
C TYR A 29 4.58 -24.29 30.69
N THR A 30 4.62 -23.84 31.93
CA THR A 30 4.09 -24.60 33.05
C THR A 30 2.56 -24.60 33.03
N PRO A 31 1.89 -25.56 33.69
CA PRO A 31 0.42 -25.57 33.79
C PRO A 31 -0.16 -24.26 34.35
N GLU A 32 0.56 -23.60 35.27
CA GLU A 32 0.17 -22.32 35.86
C GLU A 32 0.26 -21.17 34.86
N GLU A 33 1.33 -21.14 34.06
CA GLU A 33 1.49 -20.15 32.99
C GLU A 33 0.42 -20.32 31.91
N ILE A 34 0.07 -21.56 31.58
CA ILE A 34 -1.03 -21.86 30.64
C ILE A 34 -2.36 -21.35 31.18
N ALA A 35 -2.64 -21.58 32.47
CA ALA A 35 -3.86 -21.09 33.12
C ALA A 35 -3.90 -19.54 33.15
N ALA A 36 -2.77 -18.89 33.46
CA ALA A 36 -2.66 -17.43 33.47
C ALA A 36 -2.84 -16.82 32.06
N ILE A 37 -2.26 -17.45 31.03
CA ILE A 37 -2.45 -17.05 29.64
C ILE A 37 -3.92 -17.23 29.24
N SER A 38 -4.54 -18.35 29.62
CA SER A 38 -5.95 -18.63 29.31
C SER A 38 -6.88 -17.60 29.95
N ALA A 39 -6.68 -17.28 31.23
CA ALA A 39 -7.45 -16.24 31.93
C ALA A 39 -7.28 -14.85 31.29
N ARG A 40 -6.07 -14.52 30.82
CA ARG A 40 -5.79 -13.26 30.10
C ARG A 40 -6.48 -13.22 28.73
N VAL A 41 -6.54 -14.35 28.02
CA VAL A 41 -7.20 -14.47 26.71
C VAL A 41 -8.73 -14.39 26.85
N GLU A 42 -9.28 -15.00 27.89
CA GLU A 42 -10.73 -14.92 28.19
C GLU A 42 -11.17 -13.50 28.55
N GLN A 43 -10.29 -12.69 29.15
CA GLN A 43 -10.50 -11.27 29.44
C GLN A 43 -10.19 -10.37 28.22
N TYR A 44 -10.65 -10.75 27.03
CA TYR A 44 -10.50 -9.91 25.85
C TYR A 44 -11.33 -8.62 25.98
N ALA A 45 -10.66 -7.47 25.82
CA ALA A 45 -11.30 -6.18 25.64
C ALA A 45 -11.08 -5.74 24.19
N ASP A 46 -12.16 -5.45 23.48
CA ASP A 46 -12.07 -4.85 22.16
C ASP A 46 -11.48 -3.44 22.28
N SER A 47 -10.25 -3.27 21.80
CA SER A 47 -9.54 -1.99 21.76
C SER A 47 -9.77 -1.23 20.45
N THR A 48 -10.64 -1.73 19.58
CA THR A 48 -10.97 -1.07 18.31
C THR A 48 -11.64 0.28 18.61
N PRO A 49 -11.07 1.40 18.12
CA PRO A 49 -11.71 2.70 18.27
C PRO A 49 -13.12 2.70 17.66
N PRO A 50 -14.10 3.41 18.25
CA PRO A 50 -15.43 3.48 17.68
C PRO A 50 -15.40 4.18 16.32
N TYR A 51 -15.97 3.54 15.30
CA TYR A 51 -16.11 4.14 13.98
C TYR A 51 -17.21 5.21 14.00
N ASN A 52 -16.81 6.48 13.99
CA ASN A 52 -17.71 7.63 13.95
C ASN A 52 -17.34 8.53 12.75
N PRO A 53 -17.91 8.31 11.56
CA PRO A 53 -17.61 9.12 10.38
C PRO A 53 -18.32 10.48 10.45
N GLN A 54 -17.57 11.56 10.17
CA GLN A 54 -18.13 12.90 10.04
C GLN A 54 -18.54 13.19 8.59
N HIS A 55 -19.53 14.07 8.41
CA HIS A 55 -19.95 14.61 7.10
C HIS A 55 -20.35 13.55 6.05
N VAL A 56 -20.91 12.42 6.47
CA VAL A 56 -21.40 11.37 5.56
C VAL A 56 -22.45 11.95 4.60
N LEU A 57 -22.11 12.01 3.32
CA LEU A 57 -22.96 12.56 2.26
C LEU A 57 -23.47 13.99 2.56
N SER A 58 -22.66 14.80 3.24
CA SER A 58 -23.10 16.16 3.60
C SER A 58 -23.29 17.02 2.33
N PRO A 59 -24.32 17.90 2.31
CA PRO A 59 -24.53 18.84 1.21
C PRO A 59 -23.35 19.79 0.98
N GLU A 60 -22.66 20.17 2.07
CA GLU A 60 -21.51 21.09 2.06
C GLU A 60 -20.39 20.63 1.13
N TYR A 61 -20.17 19.31 1.07
CA TYR A 61 -19.18 18.69 0.19
C TYR A 61 -19.82 18.07 -1.05
N GLY A 62 -21.04 18.48 -1.42
CA GLY A 62 -21.77 17.91 -2.57
C GLY A 62 -22.04 16.41 -2.45
N GLY A 63 -21.97 15.89 -1.23
CA GLY A 63 -22.04 14.47 -0.91
C GLY A 63 -20.90 13.63 -1.46
N THR A 64 -19.76 14.22 -1.84
CA THR A 64 -18.60 13.49 -2.37
C THR A 64 -17.83 12.75 -1.28
N SER A 65 -17.14 11.69 -1.67
CA SER A 65 -16.21 11.00 -0.76
C SER A 65 -14.82 11.62 -0.85
N ASN A 66 -14.01 11.44 0.21
CA ASN A 66 -12.60 11.82 0.21
C ASN A 66 -11.82 11.23 -0.96
N TYR A 67 -12.23 10.04 -1.45
CA TYR A 67 -11.64 9.42 -2.62
C TYR A 67 -11.91 10.21 -3.91
N GLU A 68 -13.15 10.68 -4.10
CA GLU A 68 -13.54 11.49 -5.27
C GLU A 68 -12.83 12.85 -5.28
N GLU A 69 -12.75 13.50 -4.11
CA GLU A 69 -12.02 14.77 -3.99
C GLU A 69 -10.51 14.57 -4.20
N GLY A 70 -9.94 13.48 -3.68
CA GLY A 70 -8.54 13.13 -3.90
C GLY A 70 -8.21 12.93 -5.37
N ILE A 71 -9.01 12.16 -6.11
CA ILE A 71 -8.81 12.00 -7.56
C ILE A 71 -8.94 13.33 -8.28
N ARG A 72 -9.94 14.15 -7.93
CA ARG A 72 -10.16 15.46 -8.55
C ARG A 72 -8.94 16.37 -8.37
N GLN A 73 -8.37 16.42 -7.16
CA GLN A 73 -7.19 17.22 -6.87
C GLN A 73 -5.99 16.74 -7.70
N VAL A 74 -5.68 15.44 -7.66
CA VAL A 74 -4.54 14.88 -8.40
C VAL A 74 -4.73 15.11 -9.91
N ARG A 75 -5.93 14.94 -10.43
CA ARG A 75 -6.25 15.21 -11.84
C ARG A 75 -6.01 16.67 -12.21
N GLN A 76 -6.37 17.62 -11.34
CA GLN A 76 -6.09 19.04 -11.56
C GLN A 76 -4.58 19.29 -11.61
N GLU A 77 -3.83 18.76 -10.65
CA GLU A 77 -2.36 18.88 -10.61
C GLU A 77 -1.72 18.26 -11.87
N THR A 78 -2.16 17.09 -12.31
CA THR A 78 -1.69 16.46 -13.56
C THR A 78 -2.03 17.30 -14.79
N GLN A 79 -3.20 17.92 -14.82
CA GLN A 79 -3.60 18.80 -15.93
C GLN A 79 -2.74 20.07 -15.99
N GLU A 80 -2.43 20.66 -14.83
CA GLU A 80 -1.52 21.81 -14.73
C GLU A 80 -0.11 21.41 -15.16
N ARG A 81 0.37 20.24 -14.74
CA ARG A 81 1.65 19.68 -15.20
C ARG A 81 1.70 19.47 -16.72
N LEU A 82 0.64 18.92 -17.31
CA LEU A 82 0.55 18.73 -18.76
C LEU A 82 0.66 20.08 -19.49
N LYS A 83 -0.10 21.09 -19.05
CA LYS A 83 -0.04 22.44 -19.63
C LYS A 83 1.35 23.06 -19.54
N ALA A 84 2.05 22.85 -18.42
CA ALA A 84 3.42 23.34 -18.25
C ALA A 84 4.40 22.64 -19.22
N LEU A 85 4.25 21.33 -19.43
CA LEU A 85 5.06 20.58 -20.39
C LEU A 85 4.77 20.98 -21.84
N GLU A 86 3.50 21.23 -22.18
CA GLU A 86 3.12 21.68 -23.53
C GLU A 86 3.61 23.11 -23.85
N ALA A 87 3.75 23.95 -22.83
CA ALA A 87 4.27 25.30 -22.96
C ALA A 87 5.80 25.38 -23.08
N ASP A 88 6.53 24.32 -22.68
CA ASP A 88 7.99 24.25 -22.74
C ASP A 88 8.47 23.64 -24.07
N PRO A 89 9.18 24.41 -24.92
CA PRO A 89 9.71 23.92 -26.20
C PRO A 89 10.76 22.81 -26.06
N GLN A 90 11.33 22.60 -24.86
CA GLN A 90 12.33 21.57 -24.58
C GLN A 90 11.75 20.34 -23.86
N ALA A 91 10.43 20.31 -23.62
CA ALA A 91 9.80 19.21 -22.92
C ALA A 91 9.93 17.89 -23.68
N SER A 92 10.12 16.80 -22.92
CA SER A 92 10.18 15.46 -23.48
C SER A 92 8.81 14.99 -23.92
N GLN A 93 8.70 14.55 -25.18
CA GLN A 93 7.48 13.97 -25.74
C GLN A 93 6.97 12.77 -24.92
N GLN A 94 7.89 12.00 -24.32
CA GLN A 94 7.52 10.88 -23.45
C GLN A 94 6.83 11.37 -22.17
N GLN A 95 7.26 12.50 -21.59
CA GLN A 95 6.65 13.06 -20.38
C GLN A 95 5.26 13.62 -20.67
N ILE A 96 5.06 14.24 -21.84
CA ILE A 96 3.76 14.71 -22.31
C ILE A 96 2.81 13.53 -22.48
N HIS A 97 3.24 12.47 -23.19
CA HIS A 97 2.44 11.27 -23.38
C HIS A 97 2.08 10.60 -22.04
N GLN A 98 3.03 10.50 -21.11
CA GLN A 98 2.76 9.95 -19.78
C GLN A 98 1.72 10.77 -19.03
N ALA A 99 1.81 12.11 -19.04
CA ALA A 99 0.85 12.97 -18.38
C ALA A 99 -0.57 12.83 -18.98
N VAL A 100 -0.69 12.59 -20.29
CA VAL A 100 -1.98 12.31 -20.95
C VAL A 100 -2.55 10.96 -20.50
N GLU A 101 -1.74 9.91 -20.46
CA GLU A 101 -2.18 8.59 -19.98
C GLU A 101 -2.53 8.60 -18.49
N ASP A 102 -1.80 9.36 -17.69
CA ASP A 102 -2.10 9.57 -16.27
C ASP A 102 -3.48 10.23 -16.10
N LEU A 103 -3.79 11.28 -16.87
CA LEU A 103 -5.10 11.92 -16.86
C LEU A 103 -6.22 10.94 -17.23
N LYS A 104 -6.03 10.17 -18.30
CA LYS A 104 -6.99 9.16 -18.74
C LYS A 104 -7.22 8.08 -17.67
N THR A 105 -6.15 7.67 -16.99
CA THR A 105 -6.23 6.72 -15.90
C THR A 105 -7.02 7.28 -14.72
N LEU A 106 -6.79 8.54 -14.35
CA LEU A 106 -7.53 9.22 -13.29
C LEU A 106 -9.02 9.36 -13.64
N ASP A 107 -9.35 9.67 -14.90
CA ASP A 107 -10.73 9.71 -15.39
C ASP A 107 -11.41 8.34 -15.26
N HIS A 108 -10.74 7.26 -15.68
CA HIS A 108 -11.27 5.91 -15.53
C HIS A 108 -11.47 5.51 -14.05
N LEU A 109 -10.55 5.87 -13.16
CA LEU A 109 -10.69 5.60 -11.73
C LEU A 109 -11.92 6.31 -11.15
N TYR A 110 -12.12 7.57 -11.52
CA TYR A 110 -13.27 8.36 -11.10
C TYR A 110 -14.58 7.74 -11.61
N GLU A 111 -14.65 7.39 -12.90
CA GLU A 111 -15.82 6.80 -13.53
C GLU A 111 -16.14 5.43 -12.93
N ASN A 112 -15.16 4.54 -12.81
CA ASN A 112 -15.33 3.21 -12.23
C ASN A 112 -15.84 3.28 -10.79
N TYR A 113 -15.28 4.19 -9.99
CA TYR A 113 -15.76 4.41 -8.63
C TYR A 113 -17.18 4.94 -8.61
N ASN A 114 -17.51 5.88 -9.50
CA ASN A 114 -18.87 6.41 -9.60
C ASN A 114 -19.87 5.31 -10.01
N ILE A 115 -19.54 4.48 -10.99
CA ILE A 115 -20.37 3.34 -11.44
C ILE A 115 -20.57 2.33 -10.30
N GLY A 116 -19.49 1.88 -9.66
CA GLY A 116 -19.55 0.89 -8.59
C GLY A 116 -20.34 1.38 -7.37
N MET A 117 -20.24 2.66 -7.07
CA MET A 117 -20.94 3.27 -5.94
C MET A 117 -22.35 3.75 -6.26
N ASN A 118 -22.76 3.82 -7.54
CA ASN A 118 -24.12 4.23 -7.92
C ASN A 118 -25.17 3.34 -7.26
N VAL A 119 -24.93 2.02 -7.14
CA VAL A 119 -25.87 1.09 -6.48
C VAL A 119 -26.16 1.51 -5.04
N PHE A 120 -25.15 1.98 -4.30
CA PHE A 120 -25.30 2.44 -2.92
C PHE A 120 -25.80 3.88 -2.81
N ARG A 121 -25.57 4.70 -3.83
CA ARG A 121 -25.90 6.13 -3.86
C ARG A 121 -27.32 6.41 -4.38
N THR A 122 -27.82 5.58 -5.29
CA THR A 122 -29.16 5.68 -5.88
C THR A 122 -30.23 5.05 -4.99
N ALA A 123 -29.92 3.97 -4.26
CA ALA A 123 -30.87 3.32 -3.33
C ALA A 123 -31.38 4.27 -2.21
N HIS A 124 -30.62 5.30 -1.86
CA HIS A 124 -31.02 6.32 -0.89
C HIS A 124 -31.52 7.64 -1.50
N GLY A 125 -31.54 7.81 -2.83
CA GLY A 125 -31.96 9.06 -3.49
C GLY A 125 -31.18 10.31 -3.05
N GLY A 126 -29.98 10.13 -2.49
CA GLY A 126 -29.28 11.14 -1.69
C GLY A 126 -28.56 12.22 -2.51
N ARG A 127 -27.83 11.85 -3.57
CA ARG A 127 -26.98 12.79 -4.32
C ARG A 127 -27.71 13.59 -5.39
N SER A 128 -28.80 13.04 -5.92
CA SER A 128 -29.64 13.70 -6.93
C SER A 128 -30.27 15.00 -6.44
N LYS A 129 -30.35 15.21 -5.12
CA LYS A 129 -30.90 16.42 -4.49
C LYS A 129 -29.82 17.43 -4.03
N LEU A 130 -28.54 17.07 -4.12
CA LEU A 130 -27.43 17.86 -3.56
C LEU A 130 -26.61 18.61 -4.62
N ARG A 131 -26.65 18.16 -5.88
CA ARG A 131 -26.03 18.88 -7.00
C ARG A 131 -27.08 19.79 -7.63
N LYS A 132 -27.03 21.08 -7.30
CA LYS A 132 -27.70 22.15 -8.06
C LYS A 132 -26.82 22.56 -9.23
#